data_AF-A0A0N4ZRI9-F1
#
_entry.id   AF-A0A0N4ZRI9-F1
#
_cell.length_a   1.000
_cell.length_b   1.000
_cell.length_c   1.000
_cell.angle_alpha   90.00
_cell.angle_beta   90.00
_cell.angle_gamma   90.00
#
_symmetry.space_group_name_H-M   'P 1'
#
loop_
_entity.id
_entity.type
_entity.pdbx_description
1 polymer ?
#
loop_
_entity_poly.entity_id
_entity_poly.type
_entity_poly.pdbx_seq_one_letter_code
_entity_poly.pdbx_strand_id
1 'polypeptide(L)'
;MIKFEIKKNTNFGRLGEIFEWGNEHKVNIKTPCFMIYTKGGSIPHLQWNNFEDHLKLQQDPIIQINISSFTDSLEALKRYGKGASSFANIPKHLPVHLTGLDHLGKIKKGYNNNSGIAVWTKSGKTLVDSAYYRSFIDAVKPSSFSTLMDYDTPKDASRKKLQKSVIRTNNYMKDFDSQGDIGIPRIVSINGGDCMETRAEIAKVLSVVPSTSGFNIDMTLFSYSEANEYYMGFKNEHIKRLLQETFEILPEKKLKLSEGLFSPTHVLFLVSLGFDIFDSSYASDLAQDGMAFRLDDDYPHSGGSYKIIDFKDRERFEKDYSPITYNCDCYSCKHYTKSYITHLVRTKELLAPLLLTIHNLYEYDKMFHLIRTYIDSQNIC
;
A
#
# COMPACT_ATOMS: atom_id res chain seq x y z
N MET A 1 -17.11 -0.50 10.89
CA MET A 1 -15.92 -0.80 11.75
C MET A 1 -15.10 -1.87 11.03
N ILE A 2 -13.76 -1.91 11.14
CA ILE A 2 -13.01 -3.05 10.58
C ILE A 2 -12.94 -4.17 11.64
N LYS A 3 -13.41 -5.37 11.31
CA LYS A 3 -13.32 -6.54 12.19
C LYS A 3 -12.16 -7.42 11.74
N PHE A 4 -11.11 -7.41 12.54
CA PHE A 4 -9.88 -8.17 12.33
C PHE A 4 -9.62 -9.07 13.53
N GLU A 5 -9.21 -10.30 13.27
CA GLU A 5 -8.83 -11.27 14.30
C GLU A 5 -7.50 -11.92 13.93
N ILE A 6 -6.59 -12.02 14.90
CA ILE A 6 -5.35 -12.79 14.75
C ILE A 6 -5.67 -14.25 15.04
N LYS A 7 -5.44 -15.12 14.07
CA LYS A 7 -5.65 -16.57 14.15
C LYS A 7 -4.41 -17.30 14.64
N LYS A 8 -3.22 -16.82 14.27
CA LYS A 8 -1.93 -17.44 14.62
C LYS A 8 -0.84 -16.39 14.69
N ASN A 9 0.09 -16.52 15.63
CA ASN A 9 1.26 -15.67 15.73
C ASN A 9 2.53 -16.53 15.82
N THR A 10 3.55 -16.18 15.04
CA THR A 10 4.81 -16.94 14.93
C THR A 10 5.99 -15.96 14.80
N ASN A 11 7.22 -16.47 14.88
CA ASN A 11 8.43 -15.67 14.68
C ASN A 11 8.59 -15.17 13.24
N PHE A 12 7.79 -15.69 12.32
CA PHE A 12 7.81 -15.36 10.90
C PHE A 12 6.66 -14.41 10.50
N GLY A 13 5.84 -13.99 11.46
CA GLY A 13 4.69 -13.12 11.24
C GLY A 13 3.42 -13.67 11.85
N ARG A 14 2.32 -12.93 11.67
CA ARG A 14 1.00 -13.29 12.17
C ARG A 14 0.03 -13.56 11.04
N LEU A 15 -0.81 -14.57 11.23
CA LEU A 15 -1.98 -14.84 10.39
C LEU A 15 -3.20 -14.23 11.05
N GLY A 16 -3.98 -13.52 10.25
CA GLY A 16 -5.27 -13.01 10.69
C GLY A 16 -6.31 -13.10 9.59
N GLU A 17 -7.51 -12.69 9.95
CA GLU A 17 -8.67 -12.73 9.08
C GLU A 17 -9.49 -11.47 9.32
N ILE A 18 -9.94 -10.86 8.22
CA ILE A 18 -10.79 -9.68 8.21
C ILE A 18 -12.18 -10.12 7.75
N PHE A 19 -13.17 -9.85 8.58
CA PHE A 19 -14.56 -10.25 8.37
C PHE A 19 -15.45 -9.10 7.89
N GLU A 20 -15.07 -7.87 8.22
CA GLU A 20 -15.79 -6.66 7.85
C GLU A 20 -14.79 -5.54 7.55
N TRP A 21 -15.04 -4.79 6.48
CA TRP A 21 -14.26 -3.61 6.12
C TRP A 21 -15.18 -2.43 5.83
N GLY A 22 -15.30 -1.51 6.78
CA GLY A 22 -16.30 -0.44 6.69
C GLY A 22 -17.63 -0.85 7.32
N ASN A 23 -18.72 -0.24 6.87
CA ASN A 23 -20.06 -0.52 7.40
C ASN A 23 -20.90 -1.40 6.46
N GLU A 24 -20.49 -1.51 5.19
CA GLU A 24 -21.30 -2.14 4.13
C GLU A 24 -20.69 -3.46 3.63
N HIS A 25 -19.39 -3.68 3.81
CA HIS A 25 -18.67 -4.81 3.23
C HIS A 25 -18.40 -5.90 4.28
N LYS A 26 -19.11 -7.02 4.15
CA LYS A 26 -18.71 -8.30 4.77
C LYS A 26 -17.71 -8.96 3.83
N VAL A 27 -16.53 -9.24 4.34
CA VAL A 27 -15.41 -9.77 3.56
C VAL A 27 -14.85 -11.02 4.22
N ASN A 28 -14.03 -11.77 3.51
CA ASN A 28 -13.21 -12.83 4.08
C ASN A 28 -11.80 -12.70 3.49
N ILE A 29 -10.99 -11.86 4.11
CA ILE A 29 -9.64 -11.54 3.65
C ILE A 29 -8.64 -12.05 4.66
N LYS A 30 -7.76 -12.96 4.23
CA LYS A 30 -6.69 -13.50 5.09
C LYS A 30 -5.47 -12.58 5.05
N THR A 31 -4.86 -12.33 6.20
CA THR A 31 -3.61 -11.56 6.34
C THR A 31 -2.41 -12.49 6.61
N PRO A 32 -1.18 -12.12 6.18
CA PRO A 32 -0.85 -10.89 5.45
C PRO A 32 -1.43 -10.85 4.02
N CYS A 33 -1.77 -9.65 3.55
CA CYS A 33 -2.29 -9.40 2.21
C CYS A 33 -1.90 -8.00 1.71
N PHE A 34 -2.49 -7.58 0.59
CA PHE A 34 -2.27 -6.26 0.00
C PHE A 34 -3.58 -5.63 -0.48
N MET A 35 -3.58 -4.31 -0.59
CA MET A 35 -4.59 -3.51 -1.26
C MET A 35 -4.16 -3.25 -2.71
N ILE A 36 -5.13 -3.18 -3.61
CA ILE A 36 -4.88 -2.81 -5.01
C ILE A 36 -4.69 -1.29 -5.09
N TYR A 37 -3.48 -0.88 -5.44
CA TYR A 37 -3.16 0.51 -5.74
C TYR A 37 -3.94 1.00 -6.96
N THR A 38 -4.53 2.19 -6.87
CA THR A 38 -5.21 2.84 -7.99
C THR A 38 -4.81 4.30 -8.15
N LYS A 39 -4.97 4.80 -9.38
CA LYS A 39 -4.84 6.21 -9.72
C LYS A 39 -6.13 6.67 -10.39
N GLY A 40 -6.78 7.67 -9.80
CA GLY A 40 -8.12 8.08 -10.22
C GLY A 40 -9.20 7.01 -10.03
N GLY A 41 -8.98 6.04 -9.13
CA GLY A 41 -9.90 4.93 -8.89
C GLY A 41 -9.86 3.83 -9.95
N SER A 42 -8.83 3.79 -10.79
CA SER A 42 -8.55 2.67 -11.70
C SER A 42 -7.17 2.11 -11.44
N ILE A 43 -7.02 0.80 -11.60
CA ILE A 43 -5.71 0.13 -11.59
C ILE A 43 -4.93 0.68 -12.79
N PRO A 44 -3.67 1.10 -12.65
CA PRO A 44 -2.88 1.60 -13.77
C PRO A 44 -2.95 0.65 -14.98
N HIS A 45 -3.37 1.17 -16.12
CA HIS A 45 -3.52 0.43 -17.39
C HIS A 45 -4.56 -0.70 -17.43
N LEU A 46 -5.28 -0.98 -16.34
CA LEU A 46 -6.21 -2.10 -16.25
C LEU A 46 -7.63 -1.62 -15.91
N GLN A 47 -8.56 -1.83 -16.85
CA GLN A 47 -9.98 -1.55 -16.65
C GLN A 47 -10.63 -2.60 -15.75
N TRP A 48 -11.73 -2.23 -15.09
CA TRP A 48 -12.44 -3.12 -14.17
C TRP A 48 -13.00 -4.40 -14.82
N ASN A 49 -13.47 -4.34 -16.07
CA ASN A 49 -13.88 -5.54 -16.78
C ASN A 49 -12.70 -6.51 -16.99
N ASN A 50 -11.54 -5.99 -17.41
CA ASN A 50 -10.34 -6.82 -17.55
C ASN A 50 -9.83 -7.35 -16.21
N PHE A 51 -10.01 -6.58 -15.12
CA PHE A 51 -9.73 -7.06 -13.77
C PHE A 51 -10.61 -8.28 -13.44
N GLU A 52 -11.93 -8.19 -13.63
CA GLU A 52 -12.86 -9.29 -13.33
C GLU A 52 -12.63 -10.50 -14.25
N ASP A 53 -12.38 -10.26 -15.55
CA ASP A 53 -12.24 -11.32 -16.55
C ASP A 53 -10.87 -12.02 -16.48
N HIS A 54 -9.79 -11.27 -16.24
CA HIS A 54 -8.43 -11.75 -16.46
C HIS A 54 -7.53 -11.76 -15.23
N LEU A 55 -7.81 -10.95 -14.20
CA LEU A 55 -7.02 -10.96 -12.95
C LEU A 55 -7.67 -11.88 -11.91
N LYS A 56 -7.25 -13.14 -11.90
CA LYS A 56 -7.74 -14.13 -10.94
C LYS A 56 -6.87 -14.13 -9.68
N LEU A 57 -7.28 -13.36 -8.68
CA LEU A 57 -6.68 -13.34 -7.35
C LEU A 57 -7.26 -14.46 -6.47
N GLN A 58 -6.51 -14.90 -5.47
CA GLN A 58 -6.92 -15.93 -4.51
C GLN A 58 -8.04 -15.46 -3.56
N GLN A 59 -8.20 -14.15 -3.38
CA GLN A 59 -9.25 -13.54 -2.56
C GLN A 59 -9.60 -12.15 -3.09
N ASP A 60 -10.80 -11.67 -2.80
CA ASP A 60 -11.22 -10.31 -3.17
C ASP A 60 -10.34 -9.27 -2.46
N PRO A 61 -9.84 -8.25 -3.19
CA PRO A 61 -8.97 -7.24 -2.62
C PRO A 61 -9.75 -6.08 -1.98
N ILE A 62 -9.04 -5.31 -1.15
CA ILE A 62 -9.42 -3.94 -0.82
C ILE A 62 -8.82 -3.02 -1.88
N ILE A 63 -9.60 -2.06 -2.39
CA ILE A 63 -9.13 -1.09 -3.36
C ILE A 63 -8.60 0.16 -2.63
N GLN A 64 -7.33 0.49 -2.85
CA GLN A 64 -6.71 1.68 -2.30
C GLN A 64 -6.88 2.84 -3.29
N ILE A 65 -7.49 3.92 -2.81
CA ILE A 65 -7.52 5.22 -3.48
C ILE A 65 -6.68 6.22 -2.68
N ASN A 66 -6.15 7.23 -3.36
CA ASN A 66 -5.36 8.28 -2.72
C ASN A 66 -6.01 9.65 -2.88
N ILE A 67 -5.75 10.53 -1.92
CA ILE A 67 -6.26 11.90 -1.93
C ILE A 67 -5.86 12.68 -3.20
N SER A 68 -4.59 12.57 -3.61
CA SER A 68 -4.02 13.30 -4.76
C SER A 68 -4.79 13.05 -6.06
N SER A 69 -5.31 11.84 -6.25
CA SER A 69 -6.05 11.44 -7.47
C SER A 69 -7.39 12.14 -7.62
N PHE A 70 -8.03 12.52 -6.52
CA PHE A 70 -9.39 13.07 -6.53
C PHE A 70 -9.46 14.54 -6.09
N THR A 71 -8.37 15.11 -5.56
CA THR A 71 -8.30 16.53 -5.18
C THR A 71 -8.74 17.47 -6.32
N ASP A 72 -8.22 17.26 -7.53
CA ASP A 72 -8.56 18.10 -8.69
C ASP A 72 -10.02 17.89 -9.16
N SER A 73 -10.65 16.77 -8.78
CA SER A 73 -12.02 16.39 -9.16
C SER A 73 -13.02 16.51 -7.99
N LEU A 74 -12.64 17.12 -6.88
CA LEU A 74 -13.45 17.13 -5.66
C LEU A 74 -14.82 17.78 -5.88
N GLU A 75 -14.88 18.90 -6.59
CA GLU A 75 -16.15 19.59 -6.89
C GLU A 75 -17.04 18.78 -7.83
N ALA A 76 -16.46 18.02 -8.76
CA ALA A 76 -17.22 17.10 -9.61
C ALA A 76 -17.79 15.95 -8.78
N LEU A 77 -17.02 15.38 -7.85
CA LEU A 77 -17.49 14.34 -6.92
C LEU A 77 -18.62 14.82 -6.02
N LYS A 78 -18.52 16.04 -5.47
CA LYS A 78 -19.58 16.65 -4.66
C LYS A 78 -20.89 16.77 -5.46
N ARG A 79 -20.81 17.25 -6.71
CA ARG A 79 -21.99 17.33 -7.61
C ARG A 79 -22.53 15.96 -7.98
N TYR A 80 -21.65 14.97 -8.15
CA TYR A 80 -22.04 13.60 -8.48
C TYR A 80 -22.74 12.88 -7.31
N GLY A 81 -22.31 13.13 -6.07
CA GLY A 81 -23.00 12.74 -4.83
C GLY A 81 -22.97 11.25 -4.47
N LYS A 82 -22.52 10.36 -5.37
CA LYS A 82 -22.51 8.89 -5.17
C LYS A 82 -21.14 8.32 -4.77
N GLY A 83 -20.15 9.17 -4.48
CA GLY A 83 -18.81 8.74 -4.05
C GLY A 83 -17.87 8.32 -5.19
N ALA A 84 -16.60 8.16 -4.84
CA ALA A 84 -15.52 7.86 -5.80
C ALA A 84 -15.62 6.46 -6.39
N SER A 85 -16.07 5.46 -5.62
CA SER A 85 -16.28 4.09 -6.09
C SER A 85 -17.23 4.05 -7.29
N SER A 86 -18.40 4.70 -7.16
CA SER A 86 -19.38 4.80 -8.25
C SER A 86 -18.87 5.68 -9.39
N PHE A 87 -18.12 6.73 -9.09
CA PHE A 87 -17.57 7.64 -10.10
C PHE A 87 -16.53 6.97 -11.00
N ALA A 88 -15.66 6.13 -10.42
CA ALA A 88 -14.60 5.40 -11.12
C ALA A 88 -15.02 3.97 -11.54
N ASN A 89 -16.30 3.64 -11.42
CA ASN A 89 -16.87 2.32 -11.73
C ASN A 89 -16.15 1.15 -11.03
N ILE A 90 -15.68 1.35 -9.80
CA ILE A 90 -15.09 0.30 -8.97
C ILE A 90 -16.20 -0.71 -8.62
N PRO A 91 -15.98 -2.03 -8.78
CA PRO A 91 -16.98 -3.05 -8.46
C PRO A 91 -17.52 -2.91 -7.04
N LYS A 92 -18.86 -2.85 -6.91
CA LYS A 92 -19.54 -2.49 -5.65
C LYS A 92 -19.24 -3.42 -4.47
N HIS A 93 -18.92 -4.68 -4.77
CA HIS A 93 -18.60 -5.68 -3.75
C HIS A 93 -17.21 -5.46 -3.13
N LEU A 94 -16.34 -4.66 -3.77
CA LEU A 94 -15.00 -4.40 -3.29
C LEU A 94 -14.99 -3.18 -2.35
N PRO A 95 -14.44 -3.31 -1.14
CA PRO A 95 -14.28 -2.18 -0.23
C PRO A 95 -13.20 -1.20 -0.72
N VAL A 96 -13.36 0.07 -0.37
CA VAL A 96 -12.40 1.14 -0.73
C VAL A 96 -11.74 1.73 0.52
N HIS A 97 -10.41 1.80 0.52
CA HIS A 97 -9.60 2.47 1.53
C HIS A 97 -9.00 3.77 0.97
N LEU A 98 -9.19 4.90 1.67
CA LEU A 98 -8.57 6.17 1.33
C LEU A 98 -7.25 6.37 2.07
N THR A 99 -6.15 6.49 1.32
CA THR A 99 -4.85 6.90 1.86
C THR A 99 -4.56 8.39 1.63
N GLY A 100 -3.76 8.95 2.53
CA GLY A 100 -3.33 10.36 2.51
C GLY A 100 -2.21 10.66 1.51
N LEU A 101 -1.59 9.65 0.90
CA LEU A 101 -0.46 9.82 -0.04
C LEU A 101 -0.64 8.99 -1.32
N ASP A 102 -0.05 9.46 -2.41
CA ASP A 102 0.12 8.68 -3.64
C ASP A 102 1.58 8.22 -3.72
N HIS A 103 1.86 6.95 -3.41
CA HIS A 103 3.23 6.42 -3.35
C HIS A 103 3.91 6.24 -4.71
N LEU A 104 3.16 6.26 -5.81
CA LEU A 104 3.70 6.44 -7.17
C LEU A 104 3.59 7.90 -7.65
N GLY A 105 3.03 8.77 -6.81
CA GLY A 105 2.84 10.17 -7.08
C GLY A 105 4.02 11.02 -6.63
N LYS A 106 3.86 12.34 -6.77
CA LYS A 106 4.85 13.29 -6.27
C LYS A 106 4.67 13.48 -4.77
N ILE A 107 5.66 13.07 -3.98
CA ILE A 107 5.74 13.37 -2.56
C ILE A 107 6.91 14.33 -2.34
N LYS A 108 6.62 15.62 -2.14
CA LYS A 108 7.66 16.62 -1.86
C LYS A 108 7.70 17.00 -0.38
N LYS A 109 8.93 17.09 0.12
CA LYS A 109 9.29 17.45 1.49
C LYS A 109 9.34 18.98 1.68
N GLY A 110 9.20 19.47 2.91
CA GLY A 110 9.29 20.89 3.25
C GLY A 110 8.00 21.70 3.13
N TYR A 111 6.86 21.07 2.83
CA TYR A 111 5.60 21.78 2.54
C TYR A 111 4.48 21.54 3.58
N ASN A 112 4.66 20.62 4.52
CA ASN A 112 3.74 20.39 5.63
C ASN A 112 3.89 21.51 6.68
N ASN A 113 2.77 21.96 7.24
CA ASN A 113 2.74 23.05 8.22
C ASN A 113 1.85 22.71 9.41
N ASN A 114 1.60 23.65 10.33
CA ASN A 114 0.82 23.35 11.52
C ASN A 114 -0.67 23.12 11.25
N SER A 115 -1.18 23.53 10.08
CA SER A 115 -2.59 23.43 9.71
C SER A 115 -2.89 22.17 8.91
N GLY A 116 -1.92 21.63 8.16
CA GLY A 116 -2.15 20.46 7.34
C GLY A 116 -0.94 19.97 6.54
N ILE A 117 -1.20 18.99 5.70
CA ILE A 117 -0.21 18.34 4.84
C ILE A 117 -0.31 18.85 3.41
N ALA A 118 0.80 18.86 2.68
CA ALA A 118 0.78 19.17 1.26
C ALA A 118 0.55 17.89 0.44
N VAL A 119 -0.35 17.96 -0.54
CA VAL A 119 -0.53 16.91 -1.54
C VAL A 119 -0.27 17.49 -2.91
N TRP A 120 0.24 16.67 -3.83
CA TRP A 120 0.60 17.11 -5.17
C TRP A 120 -0.28 16.42 -6.20
N THR A 121 -1.01 17.24 -6.95
CA THR A 121 -1.91 16.82 -8.01
C THR A 121 -1.33 17.20 -9.37
N LYS A 122 -2.10 16.97 -10.45
CA LYS A 122 -1.72 17.47 -11.78
C LYS A 122 -1.77 18.99 -11.83
N SER A 123 -2.71 19.61 -11.12
CA SER A 123 -2.86 21.07 -11.02
C SER A 123 -1.87 21.75 -10.06
N GLY A 124 -1.13 20.99 -9.25
CA GLY A 124 -0.07 21.52 -8.40
C GLY A 124 -0.21 21.13 -6.93
N LYS A 125 0.24 22.01 -6.03
CA LYS A 125 0.23 21.78 -4.58
C LYS A 125 -1.11 22.19 -3.99
N THR A 126 -1.73 21.29 -3.25
CA THR A 126 -2.90 21.58 -2.40
C THR A 126 -2.53 21.36 -0.94
N LEU A 127 -2.88 22.30 -0.06
CA LEU A 127 -2.79 22.09 1.38
C LEU A 127 -4.07 21.41 1.86
N VAL A 128 -3.92 20.30 2.58
CA VAL A 128 -5.00 19.48 3.12
C VAL A 128 -4.96 19.62 4.64
N ASP A 129 -5.86 20.45 5.17
CA ASP A 129 -6.15 20.54 6.60
C ASP A 129 -7.30 19.59 7.01
N SER A 130 -7.63 19.54 8.29
CA SER A 130 -8.65 18.64 8.82
C SER A 130 -10.07 18.94 8.29
N ALA A 131 -10.42 20.20 8.03
CA ALA A 131 -11.73 20.58 7.51
C ALA A 131 -11.87 20.20 6.02
N TYR A 132 -10.83 20.46 5.23
CA TYR A 132 -10.73 20.01 3.86
C TYR A 132 -10.82 18.48 3.80
N TYR A 133 -10.06 17.77 4.64
CA TYR A 133 -10.01 16.31 4.60
C TYR A 133 -11.36 15.68 4.95
N ARG A 134 -12.13 16.28 5.87
CA ARG A 134 -13.51 15.88 6.15
C ARG A 134 -14.43 16.08 4.96
N SER A 135 -14.41 17.26 4.34
CA SER A 135 -15.20 17.53 3.13
C SER A 135 -14.82 16.59 1.98
N PHE A 136 -13.55 16.22 1.90
CA PHE A 136 -13.05 15.26 0.94
C PHE A 136 -13.58 13.84 1.21
N ILE A 137 -13.51 13.36 2.45
CA ILE A 137 -14.06 12.05 2.84
C ILE A 137 -15.57 11.98 2.59
N ASP A 138 -16.31 13.04 2.90
CA ASP A 138 -17.76 13.12 2.64
C ASP A 138 -18.10 13.03 1.14
N ALA A 139 -17.29 13.66 0.29
CA ALA A 139 -17.48 13.59 -1.17
C ALA A 139 -17.06 12.24 -1.77
N VAL A 140 -15.96 11.66 -1.27
CA VAL A 140 -15.37 10.42 -1.78
C VAL A 140 -16.09 9.17 -1.28
N LYS A 141 -16.64 9.21 -0.06
CA LYS A 141 -17.38 8.14 0.60
C LYS A 141 -16.62 6.79 0.64
N PRO A 142 -15.38 6.75 1.17
CA PRO A 142 -14.62 5.50 1.26
C PRO A 142 -15.17 4.59 2.37
N SER A 143 -14.91 3.28 2.28
CA SER A 143 -15.27 2.32 3.34
C SER A 143 -14.41 2.51 4.61
N SER A 144 -13.19 3.05 4.46
CA SER A 144 -12.28 3.42 5.55
C SER A 144 -11.25 4.45 5.08
N PHE A 145 -10.53 5.09 5.99
CA PHE A 145 -9.50 6.07 5.64
C PHE A 145 -8.31 6.02 6.60
N SER A 146 -7.13 6.40 6.11
CA SER A 146 -5.95 6.67 6.91
C SER A 146 -5.97 8.12 7.42
N THR A 147 -5.56 8.37 8.66
CA THR A 147 -5.51 9.73 9.20
C THR A 147 -4.35 10.54 8.61
N LEU A 148 -4.48 11.86 8.59
CA LEU A 148 -3.41 12.74 8.15
C LEU A 148 -2.17 12.58 9.05
N MET A 149 -0.98 12.66 8.45
CA MET A 149 0.28 12.63 9.17
C MET A 149 1.30 13.56 8.52
N ASP A 150 2.17 14.15 9.33
CA ASP A 150 3.32 14.88 8.80
C ASP A 150 4.37 13.86 8.31
N TYR A 151 4.34 13.60 7.01
CA TYR A 151 5.23 12.68 6.28
C TYR A 151 6.62 13.29 6.00
N ASP A 152 6.87 14.56 6.36
CA ASP A 152 8.13 15.25 6.07
C ASP A 152 9.24 14.88 7.07
N THR A 153 9.60 13.59 7.06
CA THR A 153 10.65 13.01 7.91
C THR A 153 11.78 12.42 7.07
N PRO A 154 12.59 13.25 6.37
CA PRO A 154 13.73 12.76 5.61
C PRO A 154 14.81 12.13 6.52
N LYS A 155 15.69 11.34 5.90
CA LYS A 155 16.87 10.68 6.51
C LYS A 155 17.73 11.62 7.37
N ASP A 156 17.96 12.83 6.89
CA ASP A 156 18.80 13.85 7.53
C ASP A 156 18.03 14.81 8.45
N ALA A 157 16.77 14.50 8.78
CA ALA A 157 15.96 15.34 9.63
C ALA A 157 16.58 15.47 11.04
N SER A 158 16.81 16.71 11.48
CA SER A 158 17.18 16.97 12.89
C SER A 158 16.13 16.42 13.86
N ARG A 159 16.56 16.05 15.08
CA ARG A 159 15.65 15.63 16.17
C ARG A 159 14.50 16.63 16.40
N LYS A 160 14.80 17.94 16.32
CA LYS A 160 13.81 19.02 16.43
C LYS A 160 12.77 19.00 15.30
N LYS A 161 13.18 18.64 14.07
CA LYS A 161 12.26 18.49 12.93
C LYS A 161 11.34 17.28 13.14
N LEU A 162 11.87 16.15 13.58
CA LEU A 162 11.08 14.96 13.88
C LEU A 162 10.09 15.18 15.05
N GLN A 163 10.50 15.86 16.12
CA GLN A 163 9.58 16.24 17.20
C GLN A 163 8.44 17.14 16.70
N LYS A 164 8.72 18.07 15.79
CA LYS A 164 7.66 18.90 15.19
C LYS A 164 6.68 18.06 14.36
N SER A 165 7.14 17.04 13.65
CA SER A 165 6.25 16.17 12.87
C SER A 165 5.36 15.31 13.77
N VAL A 166 5.86 14.87 14.94
CA VAL A 166 5.05 14.20 15.98
C VAL A 166 3.95 15.13 16.50
N ILE A 167 4.31 16.35 16.90
CA ILE A 167 3.36 17.35 17.42
C ILE A 167 2.29 17.67 16.38
N ARG A 168 2.68 17.91 15.12
CA ARG A 168 1.74 18.22 14.03
C ARG A 168 0.77 17.08 13.76
N THR A 169 1.28 15.84 13.67
CA THR A 169 0.44 14.66 13.44
C THR A 169 -0.61 14.48 14.52
N ASN A 170 -0.22 14.67 15.80
CA ASN A 170 -1.17 14.66 16.91
C ASN A 170 -2.20 15.80 16.81
N ASN A 171 -1.77 17.01 16.43
CA ASN A 171 -2.67 18.14 16.27
C ASN A 171 -3.67 17.93 15.12
N TYR A 172 -3.24 17.39 13.97
CA TYR A 172 -4.15 17.06 12.87
C TYR A 172 -5.25 16.10 13.33
N MET A 173 -4.91 15.09 14.13
CA MET A 173 -5.90 14.16 14.72
C MET A 173 -6.89 14.91 15.64
N LYS A 174 -6.38 15.74 16.55
CA LYS A 174 -7.23 16.53 17.47
C LYS A 174 -8.16 17.49 16.72
N ASP A 175 -7.64 18.17 15.71
CA ASP A 175 -8.40 19.10 14.86
C ASP A 175 -9.43 18.36 14.00
N PHE A 176 -9.14 17.12 13.62
CA PHE A 176 -10.10 16.26 12.92
C PHE A 176 -11.21 15.79 13.86
N ASP A 177 -10.90 15.44 15.11
CA ASP A 177 -11.87 14.94 16.09
C ASP A 177 -12.71 16.04 16.75
N SER A 178 -12.19 17.27 16.83
CA SER A 178 -12.93 18.43 17.36
C SER A 178 -14.21 18.74 16.57
N GLN A 179 -14.32 18.22 15.35
CA GLN A 179 -15.46 18.35 14.46
C GLN A 179 -16.45 17.16 14.54
N GLY A 180 -16.30 16.27 15.52
CA GLY A 180 -17.22 15.15 15.81
C GLY A 180 -16.79 13.79 15.24
N ASP A 181 -17.62 12.76 15.30
CA ASP A 181 -17.36 11.49 14.60
C ASP A 181 -18.02 11.51 13.22
N ILE A 182 -17.37 10.94 12.22
CA ILE A 182 -17.91 10.78 10.86
C ILE A 182 -18.44 9.38 10.58
N GLY A 183 -18.33 8.44 11.52
CA GLY A 183 -18.92 7.10 11.43
C GLY A 183 -18.24 6.16 10.43
N ILE A 184 -17.09 6.55 9.88
CA ILE A 184 -16.26 5.74 8.98
C ILE A 184 -15.06 5.22 9.77
N PRO A 185 -14.73 3.91 9.70
CA PRO A 185 -13.57 3.38 10.40
C PRO A 185 -12.27 4.01 9.91
N ARG A 186 -11.44 4.42 10.88
CA ARG A 186 -10.14 5.04 10.66
C ARG A 186 -8.98 4.07 10.93
N ILE A 187 -7.96 4.18 10.10
CA ILE A 187 -6.62 3.63 10.34
C ILE A 187 -5.74 4.80 10.77
N VAL A 188 -5.12 4.71 11.94
CA VAL A 188 -4.34 5.80 12.51
C VAL A 188 -2.90 5.75 12.02
N SER A 189 -2.46 6.83 11.41
CA SER A 189 -1.14 6.92 10.79
C SER A 189 -0.04 7.29 11.80
N ILE A 190 1.02 6.48 11.87
CA ILE A 190 2.15 6.59 12.79
C ILE A 190 3.39 7.05 12.00
N ASN A 191 3.81 8.30 12.19
CA ASN A 191 5.02 8.85 11.57
C ASN A 191 6.25 8.63 12.48
N GLY A 192 7.19 9.58 12.53
CA GLY A 192 8.31 9.59 13.47
C GLY A 192 9.66 9.44 12.79
N GLY A 193 9.69 9.19 11.48
CA GLY A 193 10.93 9.10 10.69
C GLY A 193 11.82 7.94 11.11
N ASP A 194 13.12 8.12 10.88
CA ASP A 194 14.19 7.19 11.29
C ASP A 194 14.73 7.50 12.69
N CYS A 195 13.85 7.51 13.70
CA CYS A 195 14.22 7.79 15.09
C CYS A 195 13.30 7.02 16.05
N MET A 196 13.91 6.19 16.89
CA MET A 196 13.26 5.34 17.89
C MET A 196 12.39 6.18 18.83
N GLU A 197 12.94 7.29 19.35
CA GLU A 197 12.27 8.09 20.35
C GLU A 197 11.01 8.78 19.81
N THR A 198 11.08 9.35 18.60
CA THR A 198 9.92 10.01 18.00
C THR A 198 8.87 9.02 17.51
N ARG A 199 9.27 7.83 17.05
CA ARG A 199 8.34 6.71 16.77
C ARG A 199 7.61 6.26 18.03
N ALA A 200 8.35 6.06 19.12
CA ALA A 200 7.78 5.67 20.40
C ALA A 200 6.85 6.75 20.97
N GLU A 201 7.23 8.02 20.86
CA GLU A 201 6.42 9.15 21.32
C GLU A 201 5.07 9.20 20.58
N ILE A 202 5.09 9.19 19.25
CA ILE A 202 3.84 9.26 18.48
C ILE A 202 2.99 7.99 18.66
N ALA A 203 3.61 6.81 18.74
CA ALA A 203 2.89 5.57 19.01
C ALA A 203 2.18 5.61 20.37
N LYS A 204 2.83 6.11 21.44
CA LYS A 204 2.20 6.26 22.75
C LYS A 204 0.98 7.19 22.69
N VAL A 205 1.13 8.33 22.01
CA VAL A 205 0.07 9.33 21.88
C VAL A 205 -1.12 8.79 21.08
N LEU A 206 -0.86 8.09 19.98
CA LEU A 206 -1.90 7.68 19.04
C LEU A 206 -2.49 6.28 19.29
N SER A 207 -1.81 5.44 20.08
CA SER A 207 -2.28 4.09 20.43
C SER A 207 -3.63 4.06 21.15
N VAL A 208 -3.95 5.15 21.86
CA VAL A 208 -5.15 5.29 22.70
C VAL A 208 -6.29 6.04 22.01
N VAL A 209 -6.13 6.40 20.73
CA VAL A 209 -7.17 7.13 19.98
C VAL A 209 -8.44 6.25 19.88
N PRO A 210 -9.61 6.74 20.34
CA PRO A 210 -10.87 6.00 20.25
C PRO A 210 -11.22 5.62 18.82
N SER A 211 -12.01 4.55 18.66
CA SER A 211 -12.51 4.09 17.35
C SER A 211 -11.42 3.75 16.32
N THR A 212 -10.17 3.58 16.75
CA THR A 212 -9.06 3.14 15.91
C THR A 212 -9.26 1.69 15.47
N SER A 213 -9.31 1.45 14.16
CA SER A 213 -9.45 0.12 13.59
C SER A 213 -8.12 -0.59 13.35
N GLY A 214 -7.04 0.18 13.18
CA GLY A 214 -5.69 -0.29 12.93
C GLY A 214 -4.72 0.87 12.81
N PHE A 215 -3.47 0.58 12.50
CA PHE A 215 -2.39 1.56 12.37
C PHE A 215 -1.71 1.46 11.01
N ASN A 216 -1.54 2.61 10.34
CA ASN A 216 -0.70 2.75 9.16
C ASN A 216 0.67 3.22 9.61
N ILE A 217 1.70 2.42 9.43
CA ILE A 217 3.05 2.75 9.88
C ILE A 217 3.77 3.34 8.67
N ASP A 218 4.12 4.62 8.76
CA ASP A 218 4.75 5.28 7.63
C ASP A 218 6.15 4.71 7.40
N MET A 219 6.32 4.13 6.21
CA MET A 219 7.57 3.57 5.73
C MET A 219 8.03 4.23 4.44
N THR A 220 7.49 5.41 4.10
CA THR A 220 7.81 6.16 2.86
C THR A 220 9.32 6.45 2.74
N LEU A 221 10.01 6.64 3.87
CA LEU A 221 11.46 6.83 3.92
C LEU A 221 12.25 5.56 3.53
N PHE A 222 11.68 4.38 3.77
CA PHE A 222 12.33 3.08 3.63
C PHE A 222 11.82 2.28 2.42
N SER A 223 10.72 2.69 1.80
CA SER A 223 10.21 2.07 0.58
C SER A 223 11.18 2.28 -0.58
N TYR A 224 11.15 1.37 -1.56
CA TYR A 224 11.97 1.48 -2.75
C TYR A 224 11.66 2.79 -3.48
N SER A 225 12.63 3.65 -3.70
CA SER A 225 12.53 4.76 -4.64
C SER A 225 13.92 5.13 -5.09
N GLU A 226 14.06 5.73 -6.28
CA GLU A 226 15.35 6.26 -6.76
C GLU A 226 16.00 7.24 -5.75
N ALA A 227 15.19 7.84 -4.86
CA ALA A 227 15.62 8.79 -3.84
C ALA A 227 15.93 8.17 -2.46
N ASN A 228 15.68 6.87 -2.26
CA ASN A 228 15.83 6.20 -0.96
C ASN A 228 17.00 5.22 -0.98
N GLU A 229 18.05 5.53 -0.20
CA GLU A 229 19.28 4.73 -0.10
C GLU A 229 19.23 3.63 0.98
N TYR A 230 18.11 3.47 1.69
CA TYR A 230 18.04 2.46 2.75
C TYR A 230 17.89 1.07 2.15
N TYR A 231 18.85 0.19 2.44
CA TYR A 231 18.64 -1.24 2.25
C TYR A 231 17.63 -1.73 3.30
N MET A 232 16.51 -2.28 2.85
CA MET A 232 15.52 -2.92 3.73
C MET A 232 15.56 -4.43 3.50
N GLY A 233 15.54 -5.20 4.59
CA GLY A 233 15.64 -6.66 4.54
C GLY A 233 16.18 -7.24 5.84
N PHE A 234 16.23 -8.58 5.92
CA PHE A 234 16.54 -9.33 7.14
C PHE A 234 17.86 -8.99 7.83
N LYS A 235 18.84 -8.43 7.11
CA LYS A 235 20.14 -8.03 7.68
C LYS A 235 20.14 -6.62 8.29
N ASN A 236 19.05 -5.86 8.16
CA ASN A 236 18.95 -4.51 8.70
C ASN A 236 18.38 -4.54 10.14
N GLU A 237 19.27 -4.72 11.12
CA GLU A 237 18.88 -4.73 12.54
C GLU A 237 18.35 -3.38 13.03
N HIS A 238 18.73 -2.27 12.38
CA HIS A 238 18.26 -0.94 12.76
C HIS A 238 16.76 -0.76 12.49
N ILE A 239 16.32 -1.06 11.26
CA ILE A 239 14.88 -0.98 10.89
C ILE A 239 14.06 -1.98 11.71
N LYS A 240 14.61 -3.19 11.93
CA LYS A 240 13.97 -4.21 12.77
C LYS A 240 13.72 -3.68 14.19
N ARG A 241 14.74 -3.13 14.83
CA ARG A 241 14.59 -2.53 16.17
C ARG A 241 13.61 -1.35 16.16
N LEU A 242 13.64 -0.50 15.12
CA LEU A 242 12.75 0.66 14.98
C LEU A 242 11.28 0.26 15.01
N LEU A 243 10.95 -0.80 14.26
CA LEU A 243 9.60 -1.32 14.16
C LEU A 243 9.20 -2.11 15.41
N GLN A 244 10.11 -2.89 16.00
CA GLN A 244 9.85 -3.61 17.25
C GLN A 244 9.49 -2.65 18.39
N GLU A 245 10.30 -1.61 18.64
CA GLU A 245 10.02 -0.61 19.68
C GLU A 245 8.70 0.13 19.41
N THR A 246 8.35 0.37 18.14
CA THR A 246 7.05 0.94 17.76
C THR A 246 5.91 -0.02 18.09
N PHE A 247 6.05 -1.30 17.76
CA PHE A 247 4.98 -2.29 17.86
C PHE A 247 4.72 -2.78 19.28
N GLU A 248 5.72 -2.74 20.15
CA GLU A 248 5.56 -3.00 21.59
C GLU A 248 4.61 -2.00 22.26
N ILE A 249 4.49 -0.79 21.71
CA ILE A 249 3.62 0.27 22.23
C ILE A 249 2.20 0.16 21.67
N LEU A 250 2.07 -0.27 20.40
CA LEU A 250 0.78 -0.35 19.74
C LEU A 250 -0.04 -1.56 20.22
N PRO A 251 -1.36 -1.45 20.33
CA PRO A 251 -2.22 -2.57 20.71
C PRO A 251 -2.02 -3.79 19.80
N GLU A 252 -1.63 -4.93 20.38
CA GLU A 252 -1.23 -6.12 19.64
C GLU A 252 -2.30 -6.63 18.66
N LYS A 253 -3.56 -6.62 19.09
CA LYS A 253 -4.72 -7.15 18.34
C LYS A 253 -5.21 -6.23 17.22
N LYS A 254 -4.59 -5.07 17.03
CA LYS A 254 -4.99 -4.13 15.97
C LYS A 254 -4.22 -4.43 14.69
N LEU A 255 -4.93 -4.24 13.57
CA LEU A 255 -4.37 -4.38 12.23
C LEU A 255 -3.21 -3.41 12.03
N LYS A 256 -2.11 -3.85 11.43
CA LYS A 256 -0.94 -3.03 11.10
C LYS A 256 -0.73 -3.05 9.60
N LEU A 257 -0.74 -1.89 8.96
CA LEU A 257 -0.52 -1.76 7.53
C LEU A 257 0.63 -0.82 7.22
N SER A 258 1.24 -0.99 6.06
CA SER A 258 2.23 -0.07 5.51
C SER A 258 2.01 0.05 4.02
N GLU A 259 2.14 1.25 3.51
CA GLU A 259 1.93 1.56 2.10
C GLU A 259 3.25 2.03 1.48
N GLY A 260 3.45 1.74 0.20
CA GLY A 260 4.68 2.07 -0.50
C GLY A 260 5.28 0.91 -1.31
N LEU A 261 6.36 1.26 -2.00
CA LEU A 261 7.04 0.38 -2.96
C LEU A 261 7.84 -0.71 -2.25
N PHE A 262 7.18 -1.83 -1.95
CA PHE A 262 7.80 -2.98 -1.30
C PHE A 262 7.96 -4.16 -2.26
N SER A 263 9.23 -4.52 -2.49
CA SER A 263 9.60 -5.74 -3.19
C SER A 263 9.24 -7.00 -2.42
N PRO A 264 9.28 -8.19 -3.04
CA PRO A 264 9.02 -9.45 -2.33
C PRO A 264 9.90 -9.70 -1.11
N THR A 265 11.17 -9.26 -1.14
CA THR A 265 12.07 -9.33 0.01
C THR A 265 11.67 -8.37 1.12
N HIS A 266 11.28 -7.14 0.76
CA HIS A 266 10.80 -6.13 1.70
C HIS A 266 9.52 -6.59 2.40
N VAL A 267 8.54 -7.10 1.64
CA VAL A 267 7.28 -7.61 2.19
C VAL A 267 7.55 -8.75 3.17
N LEU A 268 8.36 -9.74 2.80
CA LEU A 268 8.64 -10.87 3.69
C LEU A 268 9.30 -10.42 5.01
N PHE A 269 10.25 -9.48 4.93
CA PHE A 269 10.87 -8.89 6.12
C PHE A 269 9.87 -8.13 7.00
N LEU A 270 9.01 -7.29 6.41
CA LEU A 270 8.02 -6.54 7.18
C LEU A 270 6.93 -7.45 7.77
N VAL A 271 6.51 -8.50 7.05
CA VAL A 271 5.62 -9.53 7.60
C VAL A 271 6.24 -10.20 8.82
N SER A 272 7.54 -10.52 8.79
CA SER A 272 8.20 -11.13 9.95
C SER A 272 8.29 -10.20 11.17
N LEU A 273 8.09 -8.90 10.96
CA LEU A 273 7.96 -7.91 12.04
C LEU A 273 6.50 -7.70 12.47
N GLY A 274 5.55 -8.33 11.79
CA GLY A 274 4.13 -8.33 12.16
C GLY A 274 3.30 -7.25 11.47
N PHE A 275 3.62 -6.93 10.22
CA PHE A 275 2.70 -6.20 9.33
C PHE A 275 1.65 -7.16 8.73
N ASP A 276 0.43 -6.65 8.55
CA ASP A 276 -0.75 -7.39 8.09
C ASP A 276 -1.19 -7.00 6.67
N ILE A 277 -1.08 -5.73 6.28
CA ILE A 277 -1.53 -5.24 4.96
C ILE A 277 -0.48 -4.35 4.30
N PHE A 278 -0.32 -4.52 2.99
CA PHE A 278 0.53 -3.72 2.11
C PHE A 278 -0.28 -3.09 0.95
N ASP A 279 0.37 -2.40 0.01
CA ASP A 279 -0.24 -2.01 -1.27
C ASP A 279 0.47 -2.65 -2.47
N SER A 280 -0.17 -2.60 -3.65
CA SER A 280 0.39 -3.12 -4.91
C SER A 280 1.12 -2.05 -5.74
N SER A 281 1.61 -0.98 -5.12
CA SER A 281 2.30 0.10 -5.84
C SER A 281 3.55 -0.44 -6.56
N TYR A 282 4.31 -1.35 -5.95
CA TYR A 282 5.49 -1.99 -6.54
C TYR A 282 5.21 -2.75 -7.84
N ALA A 283 4.11 -3.52 -7.86
CA ALA A 283 3.70 -4.24 -9.07
C ALA A 283 3.37 -3.29 -10.22
N SER A 284 2.73 -2.16 -9.89
CA SER A 284 2.30 -1.14 -10.86
C SER A 284 3.47 -0.28 -11.37
N ASP A 285 4.46 -0.03 -10.53
CA ASP A 285 5.70 0.68 -10.86
C ASP A 285 6.52 -0.10 -11.88
N LEU A 286 6.80 -1.37 -11.58
CA LEU A 286 7.54 -2.25 -12.49
C LEU A 286 6.84 -2.39 -13.85
N ALA A 287 5.51 -2.54 -13.86
CA ALA A 287 4.77 -2.67 -15.11
C ALA A 287 4.87 -1.41 -16.00
N GLN A 288 4.84 -0.22 -15.40
CA GLN A 288 5.04 1.05 -16.11
C GLN A 288 6.44 1.15 -16.73
N ASP A 289 7.44 0.59 -16.05
CA ASP A 289 8.84 0.59 -16.48
C ASP A 289 9.19 -0.52 -17.48
N GLY A 290 8.20 -1.29 -17.93
CA GLY A 290 8.39 -2.40 -18.86
C GLY A 290 9.03 -3.63 -18.19
N MET A 291 8.85 -3.77 -16.88
CA MET A 291 9.43 -4.85 -16.09
C MET A 291 8.35 -5.77 -15.51
N ALA A 292 8.71 -7.05 -15.40
CA ALA A 292 8.00 -8.02 -14.58
C ALA A 292 8.88 -8.48 -13.42
N PHE A 293 8.28 -8.99 -12.35
CA PHE A 293 8.99 -9.80 -11.37
C PHE A 293 8.48 -11.25 -11.35
N ARG A 294 9.35 -12.14 -10.88
CA ARG A 294 9.04 -13.55 -10.63
C ARG A 294 9.64 -13.94 -9.28
N LEU A 295 8.86 -14.59 -8.44
CA LEU A 295 9.36 -15.19 -7.20
C LEU A 295 10.27 -16.39 -7.51
N ASP A 296 11.30 -16.61 -6.69
CA ASP A 296 12.08 -17.85 -6.80
C ASP A 296 11.21 -19.07 -6.44
N ASP A 297 11.54 -20.23 -7.01
CA ASP A 297 10.69 -21.43 -6.94
C ASP A 297 10.53 -21.99 -5.50
N ASP A 298 11.46 -21.66 -4.60
CA ASP A 298 11.45 -22.07 -3.19
C ASP A 298 10.90 -20.99 -2.23
N TYR A 299 10.37 -19.88 -2.76
CA TYR A 299 9.82 -18.78 -1.95
C TYR A 299 8.78 -19.28 -0.93
N PRO A 300 8.79 -18.82 0.34
CA PRO A 300 9.66 -17.77 0.90
C PRO A 300 11.00 -18.26 1.47
N HIS A 301 11.34 -19.56 1.37
CA HIS A 301 12.50 -20.17 2.03
C HIS A 301 13.85 -19.60 1.57
N SER A 302 13.94 -19.06 0.35
CA SER A 302 15.10 -18.33 -0.17
C SER A 302 15.35 -16.97 0.49
N GLY A 303 14.71 -16.66 1.62
CA GLY A 303 14.82 -15.37 2.29
C GLY A 303 14.13 -14.25 1.51
N GLY A 304 13.10 -14.61 0.74
CA GLY A 304 12.31 -13.66 -0.05
C GLY A 304 12.96 -13.26 -1.37
N SER A 305 13.81 -14.12 -1.95
CA SER A 305 14.48 -13.88 -3.22
C SER A 305 13.50 -13.89 -4.40
N TYR A 306 13.81 -13.08 -5.41
CA TYR A 306 13.01 -12.90 -6.62
C TYR A 306 13.88 -12.35 -7.76
N LYS A 307 13.38 -12.40 -8.98
CA LYS A 307 14.07 -11.90 -10.18
C LYS A 307 13.25 -10.85 -10.88
N ILE A 308 13.92 -9.78 -11.31
CA ILE A 308 13.37 -8.81 -12.26
C ILE A 308 13.65 -9.28 -13.69
N ILE A 309 12.62 -9.19 -14.52
CA ILE A 309 12.67 -9.42 -15.95
C ILE A 309 12.44 -8.06 -16.61
N ASP A 310 13.50 -7.45 -17.12
CA ASP A 310 13.43 -6.16 -17.81
C ASP A 310 13.25 -6.37 -19.32
N PHE A 311 12.06 -6.10 -19.85
CA PHE A 311 11.77 -6.28 -21.28
C PHE A 311 12.40 -5.23 -22.18
N LYS A 312 13.06 -4.21 -21.61
CA LYS A 312 13.95 -3.30 -22.35
C LYS A 312 15.25 -3.98 -22.78
N ASP A 313 15.64 -5.09 -22.14
CA ASP A 313 16.75 -5.95 -22.56
C ASP A 313 16.38 -6.75 -23.82
N ARG A 314 16.46 -6.05 -24.96
CA ARG A 314 16.10 -6.57 -26.27
C ARG A 314 16.90 -7.82 -26.61
N GLU A 315 18.22 -7.78 -26.45
CA GLU A 315 19.11 -8.84 -26.93
C GLU A 315 18.76 -10.18 -26.28
N ARG A 316 18.38 -10.11 -25.00
CA ARG A 316 17.97 -11.28 -24.24
C ARG A 316 16.61 -11.83 -24.63
N PHE A 317 15.63 -10.98 -24.96
CA PHE A 317 14.23 -11.40 -25.04
C PHE A 317 13.59 -11.30 -26.43
N GLU A 318 14.18 -10.61 -27.42
CA GLU A 318 13.59 -10.42 -28.75
C GLU A 318 13.29 -11.74 -29.48
N LYS A 319 14.05 -12.81 -29.21
CA LYS A 319 13.84 -14.15 -29.77
C LYS A 319 13.45 -15.20 -28.72
N ASP A 320 13.06 -14.77 -27.52
CA ASP A 320 12.61 -15.66 -26.45
C ASP A 320 11.08 -15.87 -26.58
N TYR A 321 10.68 -17.00 -27.15
CA TYR A 321 9.27 -17.37 -27.32
C TYR A 321 8.68 -18.09 -26.09
N SER A 322 9.39 -18.15 -24.97
CA SER A 322 8.84 -18.66 -23.71
C SER A 322 7.85 -17.67 -23.08
N PRO A 323 6.96 -18.12 -22.18
CA PRO A 323 6.12 -17.20 -21.39
C PRO A 323 6.98 -16.30 -20.51
N ILE A 324 6.38 -15.23 -19.95
CA ILE A 324 7.06 -14.33 -18.99
C ILE A 324 7.68 -15.14 -17.85
N THR A 325 6.89 -16.03 -17.25
CA THR A 325 7.32 -16.96 -16.20
C THR A 325 6.77 -18.35 -16.46
N TYR A 326 7.62 -19.38 -16.33
CA TYR A 326 7.18 -20.78 -16.36
C TYR A 326 6.31 -21.10 -15.14
N ASN A 327 5.29 -21.94 -15.33
CA ASN A 327 4.32 -22.33 -14.29
C ASN A 327 3.55 -21.15 -13.66
N CYS A 328 3.36 -20.07 -14.42
CA CYS A 328 2.49 -18.97 -14.03
C CYS A 328 1.15 -19.08 -14.78
N ASP A 329 0.06 -19.07 -14.02
CA ASP A 329 -1.28 -19.27 -14.53
C ASP A 329 -2.00 -17.98 -14.92
N CYS A 330 -1.32 -16.83 -14.84
CA CYS A 330 -1.89 -15.53 -15.20
C CYS A 330 -2.21 -15.46 -16.71
N TYR A 331 -3.14 -14.58 -17.07
CA TYR A 331 -3.55 -14.36 -18.46
C TYR A 331 -2.34 -14.07 -19.36
N SER A 332 -1.43 -13.19 -18.93
CA SER A 332 -0.28 -12.79 -19.72
C SER A 332 0.67 -13.95 -20.05
N CYS A 333 0.97 -14.82 -19.09
CA CYS A 333 1.84 -15.99 -19.30
C CYS A 333 1.19 -17.08 -20.16
N LYS A 334 -0.15 -17.19 -20.13
CA LYS A 334 -0.88 -18.20 -20.91
C LYS A 334 -1.03 -17.85 -22.38
N HIS A 335 -0.99 -16.55 -22.72
CA HIS A 335 -1.34 -16.08 -24.06
C HIS A 335 -0.21 -15.39 -24.81
N TYR A 336 0.84 -14.94 -24.11
CA TYR A 336 1.89 -14.13 -24.72
C TYR A 336 3.29 -14.62 -24.37
N THR A 337 4.23 -14.32 -25.26
CA THR A 337 5.64 -14.66 -25.12
C THR A 337 6.47 -13.45 -24.70
N LYS A 338 7.65 -13.68 -24.12
CA LYS A 338 8.59 -12.62 -23.79
C LYS A 338 8.98 -11.78 -25.02
N SER A 339 9.21 -12.43 -26.16
CA SER A 339 9.48 -11.76 -27.44
C SER A 339 8.38 -10.77 -27.82
N TYR A 340 7.11 -11.16 -27.66
CA TYR A 340 5.98 -10.26 -27.95
C TYR A 340 5.92 -9.10 -26.95
N ILE A 341 6.12 -9.34 -25.66
CA ILE A 341 6.17 -8.26 -24.65
C ILE A 341 7.32 -7.30 -24.95
N THR A 342 8.52 -7.79 -25.26
CA THR A 342 9.67 -6.98 -25.69
C THR A 342 9.35 -6.14 -26.92
N HIS A 343 8.64 -6.70 -27.91
CA HIS A 343 8.18 -5.95 -29.06
C HIS A 343 7.27 -4.78 -28.63
N LEU A 344 6.24 -5.05 -27.83
CA LEU A 344 5.29 -4.03 -27.35
C LEU A 344 5.99 -2.92 -26.53
N VAL A 345 6.91 -3.27 -25.63
CA VAL A 345 7.67 -2.31 -24.84
C VAL A 345 8.49 -1.39 -25.74
N ARG A 346 9.14 -1.95 -26.77
CA ARG A 346 9.97 -1.19 -27.71
C ARG A 346 9.18 -0.29 -28.64
N THR A 347 8.02 -0.76 -29.11
CA THR A 347 7.10 0.03 -29.93
C THR A 347 6.27 1.01 -29.10
N LYS A 348 6.43 1.01 -27.77
CA LYS A 348 5.71 1.86 -26.82
C LYS A 348 4.19 1.68 -26.86
N GLU A 349 3.76 0.45 -27.11
CA GLU A 349 2.36 0.08 -27.13
C GLU A 349 1.81 -0.06 -25.70
N LEU A 350 0.66 0.56 -25.44
CA LEU A 350 0.02 0.56 -24.10
C LEU A 350 -0.46 -0.83 -23.65
N LEU A 351 -0.51 -1.81 -24.56
CA LEU A 351 -0.79 -3.19 -24.20
C LEU A 351 0.33 -3.81 -23.34
N ALA A 352 1.57 -3.35 -23.48
CA ALA A 352 2.70 -3.88 -22.69
C ALA A 352 2.49 -3.68 -21.17
N PRO A 353 2.29 -2.43 -20.67
CA PRO A 353 2.08 -2.22 -19.24
C PRO A 353 0.79 -2.87 -18.72
N LEU A 354 -0.25 -3.04 -19.56
CA LEU A 354 -1.46 -3.78 -19.18
C LEU A 354 -1.14 -5.25 -18.89
N LEU A 355 -0.48 -5.94 -19.82
CA LEU A 355 -0.12 -7.36 -19.65
C LEU A 355 0.85 -7.55 -18.48
N LEU A 356 1.80 -6.64 -18.30
CA LEU A 356 2.72 -6.67 -17.16
C LEU A 356 2.02 -6.41 -15.82
N THR A 357 1.02 -5.52 -15.78
CA THR A 357 0.21 -5.28 -14.58
C THR A 357 -0.54 -6.54 -14.16
N ILE A 358 -1.18 -7.24 -15.11
CA ILE A 358 -1.87 -8.51 -14.80
C ILE A 358 -0.89 -9.55 -14.23
N HIS A 359 0.28 -9.70 -14.86
CA HIS A 359 1.30 -10.64 -14.40
C HIS A 359 1.84 -10.27 -13.00
N ASN A 360 2.22 -9.02 -12.80
CA ASN A 360 2.83 -8.56 -11.56
C ASN A 360 1.85 -8.63 -10.38
N LEU A 361 0.58 -8.28 -10.58
CA LEU A 361 -0.44 -8.42 -9.53
C LEU A 361 -0.72 -9.89 -9.18
N TYR A 362 -0.70 -10.78 -10.18
CA TYR A 362 -0.83 -12.22 -9.95
C TYR A 362 0.34 -12.78 -9.14
N GLU A 363 1.59 -12.43 -9.48
CA GLU A 363 2.76 -12.84 -8.70
C GLU A 363 2.76 -12.23 -7.29
N TYR A 364 2.25 -11.00 -7.12
CA TYR A 364 2.14 -10.36 -5.80
C TYR A 364 1.12 -11.08 -4.91
N ASP A 365 0.00 -11.51 -5.46
CA ASP A 365 -0.99 -12.32 -4.73
C ASP A 365 -0.47 -13.73 -4.39
N LYS A 366 0.19 -14.38 -5.35
CA LYS A 366 0.89 -15.65 -5.13
C LYS A 366 1.90 -15.55 -3.98
N MET A 367 2.66 -14.45 -3.92
CA MET A 367 3.60 -14.18 -2.83
C MET A 367 2.90 -14.23 -1.46
N PHE A 368 1.82 -13.47 -1.27
CA PHE A 368 1.10 -13.46 0.00
C PHE A 368 0.48 -14.81 0.34
N HIS A 369 0.00 -15.56 -0.66
CA HIS A 369 -0.47 -16.93 -0.43
C HIS A 369 0.65 -17.85 0.09
N LEU A 370 1.84 -17.79 -0.51
CA LEU A 370 3.00 -18.57 -0.09
C LEU A 370 3.47 -18.17 1.32
N ILE A 371 3.49 -16.87 1.63
CA ILE A 371 3.80 -16.36 2.98
C ILE A 371 2.81 -16.91 4.01
N ARG A 372 1.51 -16.83 3.73
CA ARG A 372 0.47 -17.34 4.65
C ARG A 372 0.63 -18.83 4.91
N THR A 373 0.85 -19.62 3.85
CA THR A 373 1.09 -21.07 3.94
C THR A 373 2.35 -21.38 4.75
N TYR A 374 3.42 -20.61 4.53
CA TYR A 374 4.66 -20.75 5.28
C TYR A 374 4.42 -20.51 6.77
N ILE A 375 3.83 -19.37 7.17
CA ILE A 375 3.53 -19.05 8.57
C ILE A 375 2.61 -20.11 9.20
N ASP A 376 1.61 -20.59 8.46
CA ASP A 376 0.67 -21.60 8.97
C ASP A 376 1.35 -22.93 9.26
N SER A 377 2.40 -23.29 8.52
CA SER A 377 3.20 -24.50 8.78
C SER A 377 4.13 -24.39 9.99
N GLN A 378 4.35 -23.19 10.55
CA GLN A 378 5.29 -22.98 11.67
C GLN A 378 4.63 -23.23 13.03
N ASN A 379 5.45 -23.48 14.05
CA ASN A 379 4.96 -23.53 15.43
C ASN A 379 4.59 -22.13 15.95
N ILE A 380 3.65 -22.08 16.88
CA ILE A 380 3.26 -20.86 17.60
C ILE A 380 4.41 -20.44 18.52
N CYS A 381 4.60 -19.13 18.70
CA CYS A 381 5.59 -18.58 19.64
C CYS A 381 5.21 -18.74 21.10
#